data_AF-A0A7Z9Y2C4-F1
#
_entry.id   AF-A0A7Z9Y2C4-F1
#
_cell.length_a   1.000
_cell.length_b   1.000
_cell.length_c   1.000
_cell.angle_alpha   90.00
_cell.angle_beta   90.00
_cell.angle_gamma   90.00
#
_symmetry.space_group_name_H-M   'P 1'
#
loop_
_entity.id
_entity.type
_entity.pdbx_description
1 polymer ?
#
loop_
_entity_poly.entity_id
_entity_poly.type
_entity_poly.pdbx_seq_one_letter_code
_entity_poly.pdbx_strand_id
1 'polypeptide(L)'
;MNQPTTIQAKKWQIAPPVSAQVQADLADISPILQQILYNRGLVEPEAVQAFLDGRFPDSTDPFLLSDMDKAVARIEQAIANEETVVVYG
;
A
#
# COMPACT_ATOMS: atom_id res chain seq x y z
N MET A 1 6.47 15.43 41.27
CA MET A 1 5.44 15.81 40.28
C MET A 1 6.19 16.23 39.02
N ASN A 2 6.34 15.33 38.05
CA ASN A 2 7.12 15.59 36.83
C ASN A 2 6.16 15.64 35.65
N GLN A 3 5.75 16.84 35.25
CA GLN A 3 4.96 17.06 34.03
C GLN A 3 5.94 17.06 32.84
N PRO A 4 5.82 16.15 31.85
CA PRO A 4 6.62 16.25 30.64
C PRO A 4 6.19 17.52 29.88
N THR A 5 7.20 18.32 29.58
CA THR A 5 7.13 19.68 29.07
C THR A 5 6.96 19.66 27.54
N THR A 6 5.99 20.43 27.04
CA THR A 6 5.85 20.94 25.66
C THR A 6 5.44 19.95 24.56
N ILE A 7 4.23 20.14 24.00
CA ILE A 7 3.85 19.56 22.70
C ILE A 7 4.70 20.25 21.63
N GLN A 8 5.64 19.51 21.04
CA GLN A 8 6.43 20.00 19.91
C GLN A 8 5.49 20.34 18.73
N ALA A 9 5.60 21.54 18.19
CA ALA A 9 4.77 21.97 17.07
C ALA A 9 5.04 21.09 15.84
N LYS A 10 3.97 20.53 15.25
CA LYS A 10 4.08 19.72 14.03
C LYS A 10 4.52 20.60 12.87
N LYS A 11 5.57 20.18 12.15
CA LYS A 11 6.02 20.83 10.92
C LYS A 11 5.23 20.27 9.73
N TRP A 12 4.35 21.10 9.18
CA TRP A 12 3.61 20.75 7.96
C TRP A 12 4.51 20.90 6.74
N GLN A 13 4.49 19.91 5.86
CA GLN A 13 5.18 19.93 4.58
C GLN A 13 4.16 19.87 3.46
N ILE A 14 4.17 20.88 2.60
CA ILE A 14 3.29 20.94 1.43
C ILE A 14 4.03 20.26 0.29
N ALA A 15 3.35 19.32 -0.37
CA ALA A 15 3.92 18.64 -1.52
C ALA A 15 4.08 19.59 -2.71
N PRO A 16 5.10 19.40 -3.58
CA PRO A 16 5.26 20.19 -4.79
C PRO A 16 4.05 20.07 -5.71
N PRO A 17 3.73 21.11 -6.50
CA PRO A 17 2.65 21.04 -7.47
C PRO A 17 2.94 19.97 -8.53
N VAL A 18 1.87 19.35 -9.05
CA VAL A 18 1.95 18.40 -10.17
C VAL A 18 2.55 19.09 -11.41
N SER A 19 3.44 18.39 -12.12
CA SER A 19 4.11 18.94 -13.31
C SER A 19 3.13 19.15 -14.47
N ALA A 20 3.43 20.09 -15.36
CA ALA A 20 2.58 20.35 -16.53
C ALA A 20 2.44 19.13 -17.45
N GLN A 21 3.49 18.30 -17.54
CA GLN A 21 3.47 17.06 -18.31
C GLN A 21 2.45 16.07 -17.73
N VAL A 22 2.51 15.80 -16.43
CA VAL A 22 1.56 14.88 -15.76
C VAL A 22 0.13 15.42 -15.79
N GLN A 23 -0.06 16.74 -15.70
CA GLN A 23 -1.39 17.35 -15.87
C GLN A 23 -1.97 17.09 -17.27
N ALA A 24 -1.14 17.16 -18.31
CA ALA A 24 -1.55 16.90 -19.68
C ALA A 24 -1.81 15.40 -19.92
N ASP A 25 -0.96 14.53 -19.38
CA ASP A 25 -1.09 13.07 -19.52
C ASP A 25 -2.32 12.52 -18.77
N LEU A 26 -2.80 13.23 -17.75
CA LEU A 26 -3.96 12.88 -16.94
C LEU A 26 -5.14 13.84 -17.13
N ALA A 27 -5.29 14.45 -18.31
CA ALA A 27 -6.27 15.51 -18.57
C ALA A 27 -7.73 15.12 -18.28
N ASP A 28 -8.06 13.83 -18.39
CA ASP A 28 -9.39 13.29 -18.11
C ASP A 28 -9.71 13.14 -16.61
N ILE A 29 -8.73 13.40 -15.73
CA ILE A 29 -8.82 13.30 -14.28
C ILE A 29 -8.93 14.70 -13.68
N SER A 30 -9.72 14.85 -12.60
CA SER A 30 -9.85 16.16 -11.94
C SER A 30 -8.50 16.68 -11.40
N PRO A 31 -8.23 18.00 -11.44
CA PRO A 31 -6.94 18.56 -11.03
C PRO A 31 -6.51 18.22 -9.60
N ILE A 32 -7.47 18.12 -8.68
CA ILE A 32 -7.19 17.74 -7.29
C ILE A 32 -6.72 16.28 -7.18
N LEU A 33 -7.29 15.38 -8.00
CA LEU A 33 -6.88 13.99 -8.05
C LEU A 33 -5.51 13.85 -8.70
N GLN A 34 -5.22 14.61 -9.77
CA GLN A 34 -3.88 14.67 -10.37
C GLN A 34 -2.82 15.02 -9.32
N GLN A 35 -3.08 16.04 -8.48
CA GLN A 35 -2.16 16.42 -7.41
C GLN A 35 -1.98 15.31 -6.35
N ILE A 36 -3.07 14.65 -5.95
CA ILE A 36 -3.01 13.56 -4.96
C ILE A 36 -2.23 12.36 -5.51
N LEU A 37 -2.45 11.99 -6.76
CA LEU A 37 -1.77 10.88 -7.44
C LEU A 37 -0.29 11.19 -7.65
N TYR A 38 0.04 12.42 -8.08
CA TYR A 38 1.40 12.90 -8.18
C TYR A 38 2.14 12.84 -6.84
N ASN A 39 1.48 13.24 -5.74
CA ASN A 39 2.04 13.14 -4.39
C ASN A 39 2.30 11.70 -3.95
N ARG A 40 1.65 10.71 -4.57
CA ARG A 40 1.88 9.28 -4.35
C ARG A 40 2.96 8.69 -5.27
N GLY A 41 3.56 9.50 -6.14
CA GLY A 41 4.52 9.05 -7.15
C GLY A 41 3.88 8.38 -8.37
N LEU A 42 2.56 8.48 -8.52
CA LEU A 42 1.84 7.96 -9.68
C LEU A 42 1.81 9.03 -10.78
N VAL A 43 2.74 8.93 -11.72
CA VAL A 43 2.91 9.89 -12.82
C VAL A 43 2.54 9.31 -14.18
N GLU A 44 2.65 7.99 -14.35
CA GLU A 44 2.34 7.30 -15.59
C GLU A 44 0.84 6.99 -15.69
N PRO A 45 0.18 7.29 -16.83
CA PRO A 45 -1.26 7.05 -17.02
C PRO A 45 -1.69 5.60 -16.74
N GLU A 46 -0.90 4.62 -17.17
CA GLU A 46 -1.19 3.20 -16.93
C GLU A 46 -1.16 2.84 -15.43
N ALA A 47 -0.16 3.33 -14.70
CA ALA A 47 -0.03 3.12 -13.27
C ALA A 47 -1.15 3.82 -12.49
N VAL A 48 -1.55 5.02 -12.92
CA VAL A 48 -2.70 5.73 -12.38
C VAL A 48 -3.98 4.94 -12.61
N GLN A 49 -4.22 4.46 -13.83
CA GLN A 49 -5.42 3.70 -14.15
C GLN A 49 -5.47 2.37 -13.39
N ALA A 50 -4.35 1.64 -13.31
CA ALA A 50 -4.25 0.43 -12.51
C ALA A 50 -4.57 0.69 -11.03
N PHE A 51 -4.03 1.77 -10.45
CA PHE A 51 -4.31 2.16 -9.08
C PHE A 51 -5.79 2.50 -8.86
N LEU A 52 -6.39 3.30 -9.75
CA LEU A 52 -7.80 3.70 -9.67
C LEU A 52 -8.76 2.53 -9.84
N ASP A 53 -8.41 1.57 -10.70
CA ASP A 53 -9.17 0.34 -10.91
C ASP A 53 -8.95 -0.70 -9.80
N GLY A 54 -8.07 -0.43 -8.82
CA GLY A 54 -7.71 -1.39 -7.77
C GLY A 54 -6.96 -2.61 -8.31
N ARG A 55 -6.34 -2.50 -9.49
CA ARG A 55 -5.44 -3.51 -10.04
C ARG A 55 -4.11 -3.41 -9.29
N PHE A 56 -3.94 -4.26 -8.30
CA PHE A 56 -2.64 -4.51 -7.71
C PHE A 56 -1.83 -5.37 -8.69
N PRO A 57 -0.48 -5.26 -8.72
CA PRO A 57 0.31 -6.26 -9.40
C PRO A 57 -0.12 -7.64 -8.88
N ASP A 58 -0.26 -8.62 -9.77
CA ASP A 58 -0.67 -10.01 -9.49
C ASP A 58 0.23 -10.76 -8.47
N SER A 59 1.16 -10.05 -7.84
CA SER A 59 2.29 -10.56 -7.09
C SER A 59 2.40 -9.83 -5.76
N THR A 60 1.50 -10.15 -4.83
CA THR A 60 2.01 -10.35 -3.47
C THR A 60 2.23 -11.84 -3.36
N ASP A 61 3.40 -12.30 -3.79
CA ASP A 61 3.79 -13.71 -3.59
C ASP A 61 3.81 -13.97 -2.08
N PRO A 62 2.91 -14.83 -1.55
CA PRO A 62 2.86 -15.10 -0.12
C PRO A 62 4.17 -15.68 0.41
N PHE A 63 4.97 -16.32 -0.45
CA PHE A 63 6.29 -16.86 -0.08
C PHE A 63 7.33 -15.79 0.24
N LEU A 64 7.04 -14.51 0.00
CA LEU A 64 7.86 -13.40 0.49
C LEU A 64 7.69 -13.14 1.99
N LEU A 65 6.65 -13.71 2.62
CA LEU A 65 6.51 -13.68 4.08
C LEU A 65 7.48 -14.67 4.73
N SER A 66 8.10 -14.24 5.83
CA SER A 66 9.04 -15.08 6.58
C SER A 66 8.40 -16.42 6.97
N ASP A 67 9.14 -17.51 6.77
CA ASP A 67 8.74 -18.88 7.11
C ASP A 67 7.42 -19.36 6.47
N MET A 68 6.98 -18.75 5.35
CA MET A 68 5.77 -19.18 4.64
C MET A 68 5.85 -20.64 4.18
N ASP A 69 7.01 -21.08 3.73
CA ASP A 69 7.29 -22.48 3.37
C ASP A 69 7.00 -23.45 4.53
N LYS A 70 7.45 -23.10 5.73
CA LYS A 70 7.20 -23.90 6.95
C LYS A 70 5.73 -23.87 7.35
N ALA A 71 5.07 -22.72 7.22
CA ALA A 71 3.66 -22.56 7.53
C ALA A 71 2.79 -23.44 6.61
N VAL A 72 3.06 -23.43 5.31
CA VAL A 72 2.39 -24.30 4.32
C VAL A 72 2.60 -25.76 4.67
N ALA A 73 3.85 -26.20 4.86
CA ALA A 73 4.16 -27.59 5.19
C ALA A 73 3.46 -28.07 6.48
N ARG A 74 3.36 -27.20 7.50
CA ARG A 74 2.66 -27.52 8.76
C ARG A 74 1.16 -27.71 8.55
N ILE A 75 0.53 -26.89 7.71
CA ILE A 75 -0.90 -26.96 7.40
C ILE A 75 -1.19 -28.22 6.57
N GLU A 76 -0.38 -28.50 5.55
CA GLU A 76 -0.50 -29.71 4.74
C GLU A 76 -0.39 -30.97 5.60
N GLN A 77 0.54 -31.00 6.57
CA GLN A 77 0.67 -32.10 7.53
C GLN A 77 -0.56 -32.26 8.43
N ALA A 78 -1.14 -31.16 8.92
CA ALA A 78 -2.38 -31.19 9.71
C ALA A 78 -3.53 -31.79 8.89
N ILE A 79 -3.66 -31.40 7.62
CA ILE A 79 -4.70 -31.93 6.71
C ILE A 79 -4.50 -33.43 6.50
N ALA A 80 -3.26 -33.88 6.22
CA ALA A 80 -2.96 -35.29 6.01
C ALA A 80 -3.23 -36.17 7.24
N ASN A 81 -3.12 -35.60 8.44
CA ASN A 81 -3.33 -36.28 9.72
C ASN A 81 -4.72 -36.07 10.33
N GLU A 82 -5.62 -35.35 9.65
CA GLU A 82 -6.94 -34.96 10.17
C GLU A 82 -6.86 -34.22 11.53
N GLU A 83 -5.84 -33.39 11.71
CA GLU A 83 -5.66 -32.59 12.92
C GLU A 83 -6.69 -31.45 13.00
N THR A 84 -7.21 -31.19 14.20
CA THR A 84 -8.05 -30.01 14.44
C THR A 84 -7.23 -28.73 14.31
N VAL A 85 -7.63 -27.85 13.39
CA VAL A 85 -7.04 -26.52 13.19
C VAL A 85 -7.95 -25.46 13.79
N VAL A 86 -7.39 -24.52 14.55
CA VAL A 86 -8.09 -23.36 15.10
C VAL A 86 -7.46 -22.07 14.55
N VAL A 87 -8.29 -21.09 14.19
CA VAL A 87 -7.86 -19.77 13.71
C VAL A 87 -8.18 -18.73 14.77
N TYR A 88 -7.16 -18.02 15.25
CA TYR A 88 -7.30 -16.86 16.13
C TYR A 88 -7.02 -15.60 15.32
N GLY A 89 -7.98 -14.66 15.30
CA GLY A 89 -7.89 -13.37 14.59
C GLY A 89 -7.68 -12.19 15.52
#